data_AF-A7SXJ5-F1
#
_entry.id   AF-A7SXJ5-F1
#
_cell.length_a   1.000
_cell.length_b   1.000
_cell.length_c   1.000
_cell.angle_alpha   90.00
_cell.angle_beta   90.00
_cell.angle_gamma   90.00
#
_symmetry.space_group_name_H-M   'P 1'
#
loop_
_entity.id
_entity.type
_entity.pdbx_description
1 polymer ?
#
loop_
_entity_poly.entity_id
_entity_poly.type
_entity_poly.pdbx_seq_one_letter_code
_entity_poly.pdbx_strand_id
1 'polypeptide(L)'
;IYDLLQKAKDVIPVHQWHATPVALKATAGLRLLPVKSAKHLLHEVYEVFSASPFNIPAHQPHCVSIMDGLDEGIFAWVTVNFLTGN
;
A
#
# COMPACT_ATOMS: atom_id res chain seq x y z
N ILE A 1 3.16 -11.54 -0.37
CA ILE A 1 2.77 -10.37 -1.20
C ILE A 1 2.81 -10.66 -2.70
N TYR A 2 3.75 -11.48 -3.19
CA TYR A 2 3.83 -11.88 -4.60
C TYR A 2 2.52 -12.49 -5.13
N ASP A 3 1.91 -13.42 -4.39
CA ASP A 3 0.64 -14.03 -4.79
C ASP A 3 -0.51 -13.00 -4.91
N LEU A 4 -0.51 -11.98 -4.06
CA LEU A 4 -1.50 -10.89 -4.11
C LEU A 4 -1.27 -9.98 -5.32
N LEU A 5 -0.01 -9.68 -5.65
CA LEU A 5 0.33 -8.91 -6.86
C LEU A 5 -0.02 -9.70 -8.13
N GLN A 6 0.21 -11.01 -8.15
CA GLN A 6 -0.21 -11.85 -9.26
C GLN A 6 -1.74 -11.84 -9.41
N LYS A 7 -2.47 -11.96 -8.29
CA LYS A 7 -3.93 -11.87 -8.31
C LYS A 7 -4.43 -10.52 -8.83
N ALA A 8 -3.76 -9.42 -8.47
CA ALA A 8 -4.08 -8.10 -8.98
C ALA A 8 -3.87 -8.01 -10.50
N LYS A 9 -2.80 -8.61 -11.03
CA LYS A 9 -2.52 -8.69 -12.48
C LYS A 9 -3.58 -9.49 -13.24
N ASP A 10 -4.18 -10.50 -12.62
CA ASP A 10 -5.26 -11.29 -13.22
C ASP A 10 -6.59 -10.52 -13.30
N VAL A 11 -6.80 -9.53 -12.42
CA VAL A 11 -8.02 -8.72 -12.35
C VAL A 11 -7.93 -7.45 -13.20
N ILE A 12 -6.77 -6.79 -13.19
CA ILE A 12 -6.58 -5.50 -13.85
C ILE A 12 -6.14 -5.73 -15.31
N PRO A 13 -6.80 -5.12 -16.30
CA PRO A 13 -6.37 -5.22 -17.70
C PRO A 13 -4.92 -4.77 -17.89
N VAL A 14 -4.15 -5.49 -18.71
CA VAL A 14 -2.70 -5.25 -18.93
C VAL A 14 -2.37 -3.79 -19.28
N HIS A 15 -3.19 -3.16 -20.13
CA HIS A 15 -2.99 -1.77 -20.54
C HIS A 15 -3.20 -0.74 -19.41
N GLN A 16 -3.75 -1.14 -18.27
CA GLN A 16 -3.96 -0.29 -17.10
C GLN A 16 -2.90 -0.50 -16.00
N TRP A 17 -2.03 -1.50 -16.11
CA TRP A 17 -1.06 -1.82 -15.05
C TRP A 17 -0.20 -0.61 -14.66
N HIS A 18 0.42 0.06 -15.65
CA HIS A 18 1.27 1.24 -15.42
C HIS A 18 0.50 2.49 -14.97
N ALA A 19 -0.83 2.51 -15.11
CA ALA A 19 -1.66 3.61 -14.62
C ALA A 19 -2.21 3.33 -13.22
N THR A 20 -2.20 2.08 -12.76
CA THR A 20 -2.82 1.66 -11.49
C THR A 20 -1.85 1.86 -10.34
N PRO A 21 -2.12 2.77 -9.38
CA PRO A 21 -1.28 2.96 -8.20
C PRO A 21 -1.32 1.73 -7.29
N VAL A 22 -0.15 1.32 -6.77
CA VAL A 22 -0.04 0.29 -5.75
C VAL A 22 0.48 0.89 -4.45
N ALA A 23 -0.15 0.53 -3.33
CA ALA A 23 0.23 0.97 -2.00
C ALA A 23 0.04 -0.14 -0.97
N LEU A 24 0.91 -0.18 0.04
CA LEU A 24 0.83 -1.05 1.20
C LEU A 24 0.93 -0.22 2.48
N LYS A 25 -0.04 -0.43 3.37
CA LYS A 25 -0.12 0.24 4.66
C LYS A 25 -0.14 -0.81 5.77
N ALA A 26 0.99 -0.94 6.47
CA ALA A 26 1.09 -1.84 7.60
C ALA A 26 0.45 -1.19 8.84
N THR A 27 -0.28 -1.98 9.62
CA THR A 27 -1.04 -1.51 10.79
C THR A 27 -0.32 -1.92 12.09
N ALA A 28 -1.05 -1.99 13.21
CA ALA A 28 -0.54 -2.18 14.58
C ALA A 28 0.54 -3.26 14.73
N GLY A 29 0.44 -4.40 14.06
CA GLY A 29 1.42 -5.50 14.20
C GLY A 29 2.85 -5.07 13.88
N LEU A 30 3.06 -4.27 12.84
CA LEU A 30 4.40 -3.83 12.45
C LEU A 30 4.93 -2.69 13.34
N ARG A 31 4.04 -1.94 14.00
CA ARG A 31 4.42 -0.90 14.99
C ARG A 31 5.11 -1.48 16.22
N LEU A 32 4.85 -2.75 16.54
CA LEU A 32 5.43 -3.44 17.69
C LEU A 32 6.87 -3.91 17.45
N LEU A 33 7.34 -3.91 16.19
CA LEU A 33 8.71 -4.29 15.87
C LEU A 33 9.70 -3.17 16.18
N PRO A 34 10.97 -3.51 16.48
CA PRO A 34 12.04 -2.52 16.51
C PRO A 34 12.09 -1.72 15.19
N VAL A 35 12.28 -0.41 15.29
CA VAL A 35 12.23 0.52 14.14
C VAL A 35 13.10 0.07 12.97
N LYS A 36 14.30 -0.45 13.25
CA LYS A 36 15.22 -0.94 12.20
C LYS A 36 14.64 -2.13 11.44
N SER A 37 14.05 -3.10 12.14
CA SER A 37 13.45 -4.29 11.54
C SER A 37 12.21 -3.92 10.74
N ALA A 38 11.36 -3.04 11.26
CA ALA A 38 10.19 -2.53 10.54
C ALA A 38 10.60 -1.81 9.25
N LYS A 39 11.58 -0.91 9.31
CA LYS A 39 12.11 -0.21 8.12
C LYS A 39 12.70 -1.17 7.08
N HIS A 40 13.44 -2.18 7.53
CA HIS A 40 14.00 -3.19 6.63
C HIS A 40 12.89 -3.97 5.91
N LEU A 41 11.86 -4.42 6.63
CA LEU A 41 10.73 -5.12 6.01
C LEU A 41 9.97 -4.25 5.00
N LEU A 42 9.73 -2.98 5.34
CA LEU A 42 9.07 -2.04 4.41
C LEU A 42 9.92 -1.79 3.16
N HIS A 43 11.25 -1.72 3.31
CA HIS A 43 12.16 -1.59 2.18
C HIS A 43 12.07 -2.80 1.24
N GLU A 44 12.09 -4.03 1.78
CA GLU A 44 11.93 -5.23 0.95
C GLU A 44 10.60 -5.23 0.19
N VAL A 45 9.51 -4.78 0.83
CA VAL A 45 8.20 -4.65 0.16
C VAL A 45 8.24 -3.59 -0.95
N TYR A 46 8.92 -2.46 -0.71
CA TYR A 46 9.09 -1.41 -1.71
C TYR A 46 9.85 -1.90 -2.94
N GLU A 47 10.92 -2.68 -2.76
CA GLU A 47 11.65 -3.30 -3.87
C GLU A 47 10.76 -4.25 -4.69
N VAL A 48 9.91 -5.04 -4.01
CA VAL A 48 8.93 -5.91 -4.70
C VAL A 48 7.92 -5.10 -5.51
N PHE A 49 7.44 -3.97 -4.99
CA PHE A 49 6.53 -3.10 -5.73
C PHE A 49 7.24 -2.44 -6.91
N SER A 50 8.50 -2.04 -6.74
CA SER A 50 9.31 -1.38 -7.78
C SER A 50 9.63 -2.32 -8.94
N ALA A 51 9.74 -3.62 -8.66
CA ALA A 51 9.86 -4.66 -9.67
C ALA A 51 8.51 -5.07 -10.31
N SER A 52 7.39 -4.58 -9.79
CA SER A 52 6.05 -4.87 -10.33
C SER A 52 5.67 -3.91 -11.46
N PRO A 53 4.72 -4.26 -12.34
CA PRO A 53 4.29 -3.38 -13.43
C PRO A 53 3.36 -2.24 -12.97
N PHE A 54 2.97 -2.22 -11.70
CA PHE A 54 2.05 -1.23 -11.15
C PHE A 54 2.75 0.11 -10.89
N ASN A 55 1.97 1.18 -10.87
CA ASN A 55 2.48 2.52 -10.65
C ASN A 55 2.87 2.73 -9.19
N ILE A 56 4.12 3.14 -8.95
CA ILE A 56 4.55 3.76 -7.70
C ILE A 56 4.59 5.27 -7.96
N PRO A 57 3.62 6.05 -7.47
CA PRO A 57 3.59 7.48 -7.74
C PRO A 57 4.84 8.16 -7.19
N ALA A 58 5.64 8.79 -8.05
CA ALA A 58 6.85 9.51 -7.65
C ALA A 58 6.59 10.61 -6.60
N HIS A 59 5.36 11.13 -6.56
CA HIS A 59 4.92 12.13 -5.58
C HIS A 59 4.42 11.54 -4.25
N GLN A 60 4.39 10.21 -4.11
CA GLN A 60 3.99 9.52 -2.88
C GLN A 60 5.13 8.63 -2.35
N PRO A 61 6.15 9.21 -1.71
CA PRO A 61 7.30 8.47 -1.15
C PRO A 61 6.90 7.51 -0.01
N HIS A 62 5.63 7.47 0.36
CA HIS A 62 5.07 6.61 1.42
C HIS A 62 4.09 5.57 0.87
N CYS A 63 4.19 5.19 -0.40
CA CYS A 63 3.34 4.12 -0.97
C CYS A 63 3.45 2.81 -0.17
N VAL A 64 4.61 2.52 0.42
CA VAL A 64 4.83 1.47 1.40
C VAL A 64 5.18 2.11 2.74
N SER A 65 4.27 2.05 3.71
CA SER A 65 4.49 2.67 5.02
C SER A 65 3.75 1.96 6.14
N ILE A 66 4.11 2.25 7.38
CA ILE A 66 3.23 2.01 8.52
C ILE A 66 2.20 3.14 8.54
N MET A 67 0.92 2.79 8.65
CA MET A 67 -0.14 3.77 8.91
C MET A 67 -0.10 4.13 10.40
N ASP A 68 -0.41 5.37 10.77
CA ASP A 68 -0.65 5.71 12.18
C ASP A 68 -2.07 5.29 12.62
N GLY A 69 -2.31 5.13 13.92
CA GLY A 69 -3.65 4.77 14.41
C GLY A 69 -4.69 5.86 14.15
N LEU A 70 -4.28 7.13 14.19
CA LEU A 70 -5.16 8.24 13.80
C LEU A 70 -5.46 8.20 12.30
N ASP A 71 -4.45 7.93 11.47
CA ASP A 71 -4.63 7.81 10.02
C ASP A 71 -5.59 6.66 9.69
N GLU A 72 -5.49 5.51 10.37
CA GLU A 72 -6.44 4.40 10.22
C GLU A 72 -7.88 4.87 10.46
N GLY A 73 -8.12 5.65 11.52
CA GLY A 73 -9.43 6.22 11.83
C GLY A 73 -9.92 7.21 10.78
N ILE A 74 -9.04 8.08 10.28
CA ILE A 74 -9.36 9.05 9.22
C ILE A 74 -9.69 8.31 7.91
N PHE A 75 -8.89 7.34 7.49
CA PHE A 75 -9.15 6.56 6.28
C PHE A 75 -10.46 5.78 6.39
N ALA A 76 -10.76 5.20 7.56
CA ALA A 76 -12.04 4.54 7.81
C ALA A 76 -13.22 5.54 7.71
N TRP A 77 -13.09 6.71 8.33
CA TRP A 77 -14.12 7.76 8.28
C TRP A 77 -14.35 8.26 6.85
N VAL A 78 -13.28 8.54 6.10
CA VAL A 78 -13.37 8.95 4.69
C VAL A 78 -14.04 7.85 3.87
N THR A 79 -13.67 6.58 4.09
CA THR A 79 -14.27 5.45 3.37
C THR A 79 -15.77 5.35 3.62
N VAL A 80 -16.21 5.48 4.88
CA VAL A 80 -17.65 5.45 5.22
C VAL A 80 -18.38 6.61 4.55
N ASN A 81 -17.90 7.85 4.69
CA ASN A 81 -18.58 9.02 4.11
C ASN A 81 -18.63 8.97 2.58
N PHE A 82 -17.53 8.53 1.95
CA PHE A 82 -17.49 8.33 0.50
C PHE A 82 -18.53 7.30 0.03
N LEU A 83 -18.67 6.18 0.75
CA LEU A 83 -19.66 5.14 0.43
C LEU A 83 -21.10 5.58 0.72
N THR A 84 -21.32 6.48 1.67
CA THR A 84 -22.67 6.98 2.04
C THR A 84 -23.04 8.29 1.35
N GLY A 85 -22.18 8.86 0.52
CA GLY A 85 -22.46 10.10 -0.22
C GLY A 85 -22.47 11.37 0.65
N ASN A 86 -21.70 11.37 1.73
CA ASN A 86 -21.51 12.53 2.62
C ASN A 86 -20.23 13.29 2.29
#